data_AF-A0A7C2DQN8-F1
#
_entry.id   AF-A0A7C2DQN8-F1
#
_cell.length_a   1.000
_cell.length_b   1.000
_cell.length_c   1.000
_cell.angle_alpha   90.00
_cell.angle_beta   90.00
_cell.angle_gamma   90.00
#
_symmetry.space_group_name_H-M   'P 1'
#
loop_
_entity.id
_entity.type
_entity.pdbx_description
1 polymer ?
#
loop_
_entity_poly.entity_id
_entity_poly.type
_entity_poly.pdbx_seq_one_letter_code
_entity_poly.pdbx_strand_id
1 'polypeptide(L)'
;MRLPRFALAGLIASVIMGMVEMVYEAVAGDGFWSPVVYIAATVLRGLQSLQPPVGFLFWGVVLGRIGHMMNSVILTWIFHRAVAQRVASRGPLVLTGAIYGLIVFFVMWYVVLPPVDAVMLNLSVTIFALAHLMWGAALGLLLPAAAQTAVHTSPA
;
A
#
# COMPACT_ATOMS: atom_id res chain seq x y z
N MET A 1 -22.75 -11.15 -0.64
CA MET A 1 -21.46 -11.33 0.05
C MET A 1 -21.07 -10.00 0.70
N ARG A 2 -20.72 -9.95 1.99
CA ARG A 2 -20.27 -8.70 2.66
C ARG A 2 -18.74 -8.68 2.68
N LEU A 3 -18.12 -7.59 2.25
CA LEU A 3 -16.66 -7.43 2.27
C LEU A 3 -16.19 -7.25 3.73
N PRO A 4 -15.13 -7.95 4.19
CA PRO A 4 -14.64 -7.78 5.55
C PRO A 4 -14.02 -6.39 5.73
N ARG A 5 -14.18 -5.81 6.93
CA ARG A 5 -13.77 -4.42 7.22
C ARG A 5 -12.28 -4.18 7.00
N PHE A 6 -11.43 -5.18 7.29
CA PHE A 6 -9.99 -5.07 7.03
C PHE A 6 -9.68 -4.96 5.54
N ALA A 7 -10.39 -5.70 4.68
CA ALA A 7 -10.17 -5.64 3.24
C ALA A 7 -10.59 -4.27 2.70
N LEU A 8 -11.73 -3.75 3.15
CA LEU A 8 -12.16 -2.39 2.78
C LEU A 8 -11.14 -1.33 3.23
N ALA A 9 -10.64 -1.42 4.46
CA ALA A 9 -9.60 -0.51 4.97
C ALA A 9 -8.33 -0.57 4.11
N GLY A 10 -7.87 -1.77 3.76
CA GLY A 10 -6.70 -1.97 2.91
C GLY A 10 -6.88 -1.42 1.51
N LEU A 11 -8.06 -1.58 0.90
CA LEU A 11 -8.37 -1.02 -0.42
C LEU A 11 -8.37 0.52 -0.38
N ILE A 12 -9.01 1.13 0.62
CA ILE A 12 -9.03 2.60 0.76
C ILE A 12 -7.61 3.13 0.99
N ALA A 13 -6.84 2.53 1.90
CA ALA A 13 -5.47 2.94 2.14
C ALA A 13 -4.58 2.76 0.91
N SER A 14 -4.79 1.70 0.12
CA SER A 14 -4.08 1.45 -1.14
C SER A 14 -4.31 2.55 -2.17
N VAL A 15 -5.56 3.04 -2.26
CA VAL A 15 -5.90 4.17 -3.14
C VAL A 15 -5.18 5.44 -2.70
N ILE A 16 -5.14 5.73 -1.39
CA ILE A 16 -4.42 6.92 -0.87
C ILE A 16 -2.95 6.89 -1.29
N MET A 17 -2.25 5.79 -0.99
CA MET A 17 -0.85 5.61 -1.39
C MET A 17 -0.66 5.68 -2.91
N GLY A 18 -1.47 4.93 -3.66
CA GLY A 18 -1.36 4.86 -5.11
C GLY A 18 -1.55 6.24 -5.76
N MET A 19 -2.51 7.02 -5.28
CA MET A 19 -2.73 8.37 -5.82
C MET A 19 -1.61 9.34 -5.46
N VAL A 20 -1.03 9.25 -4.25
CA VAL A 20 0.13 10.07 -3.87
C VAL A 20 1.29 9.84 -4.82
N GLU A 21 1.64 8.58 -5.08
CA GLU A 21 2.69 8.23 -6.04
C GLU A 21 2.38 8.69 -7.45
N MET A 22 1.20 8.31 -7.97
CA MET A 22 0.84 8.61 -9.35
C MET A 22 0.82 10.12 -9.62
N VAL A 23 0.33 10.93 -8.67
CA VAL A 23 0.32 12.40 -8.80
C VAL A 23 1.73 12.96 -8.71
N TYR A 24 2.56 12.49 -7.77
CA TYR A 24 3.93 12.97 -7.66
C TYR A 24 4.73 12.69 -8.92
N GLU A 25 4.71 11.45 -9.42
CA GLU A 25 5.46 11.04 -10.62
C GLU A 25 4.96 11.79 -11.87
N ALA A 26 3.66 12.10 -11.94
CA ALA A 26 3.13 12.96 -13.00
C ALA A 26 3.71 14.38 -12.95
N VAL A 27 3.82 14.97 -11.76
CA VAL A 27 4.36 16.33 -11.56
C VAL A 27 5.88 16.36 -11.72
N ALA A 28 6.58 15.31 -11.33
CA ALA A 28 8.02 15.15 -11.50
C ALA A 28 8.44 14.96 -12.97
N GLY A 29 7.49 14.63 -13.85
CA GLY A 29 7.75 14.36 -15.27
C GLY A 29 8.06 12.89 -15.57
N ASP A 30 7.97 12.02 -14.58
CA ASP A 30 8.22 10.58 -14.66
C ASP A 30 6.98 9.77 -15.08
N GLY A 31 5.82 10.42 -15.18
CA GLY A 31 4.60 9.88 -15.79
C GLY A 31 3.60 9.30 -14.78
N PHE A 32 2.33 9.69 -14.92
CA PHE A 32 1.24 9.30 -14.02
C PHE A 32 1.03 7.79 -13.89
N TRP A 33 1.28 7.04 -14.95
CA TRP A 33 1.03 5.59 -15.00
C TRP A 33 2.25 4.76 -14.55
N SER A 34 3.41 5.39 -14.36
CA SER A 34 4.67 4.70 -14.08
C SER A 34 4.60 3.79 -12.86
N PRO A 35 4.12 4.23 -11.68
CA PRO A 35 4.05 3.35 -10.51
C PRO A 35 3.23 2.09 -10.75
N VAL A 36 2.05 2.24 -11.38
CA VAL A 36 1.13 1.12 -11.60
C VAL A 36 1.68 0.17 -12.66
N VAL A 37 2.27 0.70 -13.74
CA VAL A 37 2.88 -0.12 -14.79
C VAL A 37 4.10 -0.88 -14.26
N TYR A 38 4.92 -0.26 -13.40
CA TYR A 38 6.05 -0.93 -12.77
C TYR A 38 5.61 -2.09 -11.88
N ILE A 39 4.55 -1.94 -11.09
CA ILE A 39 3.99 -3.07 -10.30
C ILE A 39 3.64 -4.26 -11.22
N ALA A 40 3.12 -4.00 -12.42
CA ALA A 40 2.82 -5.07 -13.37
C ALA A 40 4.09 -5.74 -13.91
N ALA A 41 5.25 -5.10 -13.88
CA ALA A 41 6.52 -5.67 -14.32
C ALA A 41 7.00 -6.82 -13.44
N THR A 42 6.47 -6.96 -12.21
CA THR A 42 6.61 -8.18 -11.38
C THR A 42 6.16 -9.42 -12.17
N VAL A 43 5.06 -9.34 -12.91
CA VAL A 43 4.50 -10.48 -13.68
C VAL A 43 4.77 -10.38 -15.18
N LEU A 44 4.62 -9.20 -15.77
CA LEU A 44 4.92 -8.90 -17.17
C LEU A 44 6.39 -8.51 -17.29
N ARG A 45 7.29 -9.50 -17.23
CA ARG A 45 8.75 -9.30 -17.20
C ARG A 45 9.30 -8.45 -18.36
N GLY A 46 8.61 -8.39 -19.49
CA GLY A 46 8.97 -7.51 -20.61
C GLY A 46 8.91 -6.01 -20.30
N LEU A 47 8.28 -5.60 -19.20
CA LEU A 47 8.22 -4.21 -18.75
C LEU A 47 9.44 -3.79 -17.90
N GLN A 48 10.36 -4.70 -17.57
CA GLN A 48 11.52 -4.43 -16.71
C GLN A 48 12.55 -3.45 -17.33
N SER A 49 12.53 -3.27 -18.65
CA SER A 49 13.43 -2.34 -19.35
C SER A 49 12.84 -0.95 -19.55
N LEU A 50 11.59 -0.71 -19.13
CA LEU A 50 10.97 0.60 -19.27
C LEU A 50 11.73 1.66 -18.48
N GLN A 51 11.80 2.85 -19.04
CA GLN A 51 12.34 4.05 -18.41
C GLN A 51 11.23 5.09 -18.28
N PRO A 52 11.25 5.94 -17.25
CA PRO A 52 10.33 7.07 -17.18
C PRO A 52 10.56 8.05 -18.34
N PRO A 53 9.52 8.73 -18.85
CA PRO A 53 8.13 8.60 -18.44
C PRO A 53 7.40 7.41 -19.06
N VAL A 54 6.56 6.73 -18.27
CA VAL A 54 5.73 5.63 -18.76
C VAL A 54 4.29 6.10 -19.02
N GLY A 55 3.85 5.91 -20.26
CA GLY A 55 2.48 6.18 -20.69
C GLY A 55 1.48 5.12 -20.23
N PHE A 56 0.21 5.32 -20.58
CA PHE A 56 -0.84 4.34 -20.30
C PHE A 56 -0.61 3.04 -21.08
N LEU A 57 -0.45 1.93 -20.35
CA LEU A 57 -0.41 0.59 -20.92
C LEU A 57 -1.56 -0.23 -20.32
N PHE A 58 -2.54 -0.61 -21.13
CA PHE A 58 -3.78 -1.23 -20.64
C PHE A 58 -3.51 -2.42 -19.69
N TRP A 59 -2.71 -3.40 -20.13
CA TRP A 59 -2.40 -4.57 -19.31
C TRP A 59 -1.49 -4.24 -18.11
N GLY A 60 -0.59 -3.26 -18.25
CA GLY A 60 0.20 -2.76 -17.13
C GLY A 60 -0.67 -2.14 -16.04
N VAL A 61 -1.64 -1.32 -16.41
CA VAL A 61 -2.54 -0.66 -15.47
C VAL A 61 -3.52 -1.65 -14.82
N VAL A 62 -4.05 -2.61 -15.57
CA VAL A 62 -4.95 -3.64 -15.01
C VAL A 62 -4.22 -4.54 -14.02
N LEU A 63 -3.09 -5.14 -14.41
CA LEU A 63 -2.36 -6.07 -13.56
C LEU A 63 -1.67 -5.35 -12.40
N GLY A 64 -1.14 -4.16 -12.62
CA GLY A 64 -0.55 -3.32 -11.58
C GLY A 64 -1.54 -2.97 -10.48
N ARG A 65 -2.77 -2.55 -10.84
CA ARG A 65 -3.82 -2.28 -9.86
C ARG A 65 -4.24 -3.55 -9.11
N ILE A 66 -4.39 -4.68 -9.80
CA ILE A 66 -4.74 -5.95 -9.13
C ILE A 66 -3.66 -6.33 -8.12
N GLY A 67 -2.38 -6.33 -8.53
CA GLY A 67 -1.25 -6.65 -7.66
C GLY A 67 -1.15 -5.71 -6.46
N HIS A 68 -1.29 -4.40 -6.69
CA HIS A 68 -1.28 -3.39 -5.62
C HIS A 68 -2.40 -3.60 -4.59
N MET A 69 -3.63 -3.78 -5.08
CA MET A 69 -4.81 -3.96 -4.22
C MET A 69 -4.72 -5.28 -3.43
N MET A 70 -4.28 -6.36 -4.07
CA MET A 70 -4.08 -7.65 -3.41
C MET A 70 -3.03 -7.56 -2.30
N ASN A 71 -1.86 -6.96 -2.59
CA ASN A 71 -0.81 -6.77 -1.58
C ASN A 71 -1.30 -5.92 -0.41
N SER A 72 -2.01 -4.82 -0.68
CA SER A 72 -2.56 -3.99 0.38
C SER A 72 -3.54 -4.74 1.27
N VAL A 73 -4.44 -5.56 0.70
CA VAL A 73 -5.38 -6.38 1.48
C VAL A 73 -4.64 -7.40 2.35
N ILE A 74 -3.63 -8.09 1.80
CA ILE A 74 -2.83 -9.08 2.54
C ILE A 74 -2.09 -8.43 3.70
N LEU A 75 -1.36 -7.34 3.44
CA LEU A 75 -0.60 -6.63 4.46
C LEU A 75 -1.51 -5.98 5.51
N THR A 76 -2.67 -5.46 5.10
CA THR A 76 -3.68 -4.96 6.06
C THR A 76 -4.23 -6.07 6.95
N TRP A 77 -4.46 -7.26 6.40
CA TRP A 77 -4.87 -8.41 7.19
C TRP A 77 -3.80 -8.80 8.24
N ILE A 78 -2.52 -8.79 7.85
CA ILE A 78 -1.40 -9.03 8.78
C ILE A 78 -1.40 -7.98 9.89
N PHE A 79 -1.45 -6.69 9.55
CA PHE A 79 -1.49 -5.61 10.53
C PHE A 79 -2.70 -5.72 11.47
N HIS A 80 -3.88 -6.03 10.91
CA HIS A 80 -5.09 -6.19 11.70
C HIS A 80 -4.93 -7.31 12.75
N ARG A 81 -4.41 -8.47 12.34
CA ARG A 81 -4.26 -9.65 13.18
C ARG A 81 -3.09 -9.56 14.16
N ALA A 82 -2.01 -8.88 13.79
CA ALA A 82 -0.82 -8.75 14.63
C ALA A 82 -0.91 -7.56 15.59
N VAL A 83 -1.47 -6.44 15.14
CA VAL A 83 -1.39 -5.15 15.87
C VAL A 83 -2.77 -4.64 16.25
N ALA A 84 -3.67 -4.41 15.28
CA ALA A 84 -4.87 -3.59 15.52
C ALA A 84 -5.78 -4.14 16.63
N GLN A 85 -5.87 -5.46 16.76
CA GLN A 85 -6.66 -6.13 17.78
C GLN A 85 -6.08 -6.03 19.21
N ARG A 86 -4.85 -5.52 19.38
CA ARG A 86 -4.16 -5.39 20.67
C ARG A 86 -4.03 -3.94 21.14
N VAL A 87 -4.24 -2.97 20.25
CA VAL A 87 -4.07 -1.55 20.55
C VAL A 87 -5.40 -0.94 20.97
N ALA A 88 -5.47 -0.42 22.19
CA ALA A 88 -6.73 0.00 22.81
C ALA A 88 -7.29 1.32 22.25
N SER A 89 -6.43 2.26 21.83
CA SER A 89 -6.83 3.62 21.45
C SER A 89 -6.36 4.03 20.05
N ARG A 90 -7.07 5.02 19.48
CA ARG A 90 -6.88 5.45 18.08
C ARG A 90 -5.49 6.03 17.83
N GLY A 91 -5.01 6.93 18.69
CA GLY A 91 -3.71 7.60 18.50
C GLY A 91 -2.55 6.62 18.37
N PRO A 92 -2.33 5.72 19.35
CA PRO A 92 -1.34 4.65 19.26
C PRO A 92 -1.56 3.71 18.06
N LEU A 93 -2.80 3.47 17.64
CA LEU A 93 -3.09 2.64 16.47
C LEU A 93 -2.63 3.31 15.16
N VAL A 94 -2.83 4.62 15.03
CA VAL A 94 -2.32 5.41 13.89
C VAL A 94 -0.79 5.43 13.89
N LEU A 95 -0.16 5.67 15.04
CA LEU A 95 1.30 5.69 15.16
C LEU A 95 1.91 4.33 14.81
N THR A 96 1.40 3.24 15.38
CA THR A 96 1.88 1.89 15.06
C THR A 96 1.58 1.50 13.61
N GLY A 97 0.48 1.96 13.03
CA GLY A 97 0.18 1.84 11.61
C GLY A 97 1.23 2.53 10.75
N ALA A 98 1.58 3.79 11.05
CA ALA A 98 2.60 4.54 10.32
C ALA A 98 3.98 3.86 10.38
N ILE A 99 4.38 3.39 11.57
CA ILE A 99 5.62 2.61 11.75
C ILE A 99 5.57 1.31 10.94
N TYR A 100 4.45 0.60 10.97
CA TYR A 100 4.26 -0.62 10.17
C TYR A 100 4.38 -0.34 8.66
N GLY A 101 3.81 0.77 8.18
CA GLY A 101 3.96 1.24 6.80
C GLY A 101 5.42 1.44 6.42
N LEU A 102 6.20 2.13 7.27
CA LEU A 102 7.64 2.31 7.04
C LEU A 102 8.41 0.98 7.06
N ILE A 103 8.07 0.04 7.95
CA ILE A 103 8.68 -1.29 7.95
C ILE A 103 8.42 -2.02 6.62
N VAL A 104 7.18 -1.99 6.14
CA VAL A 104 6.81 -2.56 4.84
C VAL A 104 7.62 -1.91 3.73
N PHE A 105 7.72 -0.57 3.73
CA PHE A 105 8.57 0.16 2.79
C PHE A 105 10.01 -0.34 2.81
N PHE A 106 10.65 -0.40 3.99
CA PHE A 106 12.06 -0.81 4.09
C PHE A 106 12.27 -2.24 3.57
N VAL A 107 11.39 -3.16 3.93
CA VAL A 107 11.45 -4.55 3.46
C VAL A 107 11.25 -4.61 1.94
N MET A 108 10.20 -3.94 1.43
CA MET A 108 9.91 -3.97 0.00
C MET A 108 11.03 -3.32 -0.81
N TRP A 109 11.48 -2.12 -0.43
CA TRP A 109 12.44 -1.34 -1.20
C TRP A 109 13.84 -1.95 -1.22
N TYR A 110 14.35 -2.38 -0.06
CA TYR A 110 15.75 -2.81 0.04
C TYR A 110 15.94 -4.33 -0.05
N VAL A 111 14.87 -5.13 0.13
CA VAL A 111 14.98 -6.60 0.14
C VAL A 111 14.22 -7.23 -1.02
N VAL A 112 12.98 -6.80 -1.28
CA VAL A 112 12.10 -7.47 -2.26
C VAL A 112 12.27 -6.92 -3.67
N LEU A 113 12.18 -5.61 -3.86
CA LEU A 113 12.22 -4.98 -5.18
C LEU A 113 13.52 -5.27 -5.95
N PRO A 114 14.73 -5.22 -5.36
CA PRO A 114 15.95 -5.43 -6.14
C PRO A 114 16.00 -6.80 -6.87
N PRO A 115 15.68 -7.94 -6.23
CA PRO A 115 15.63 -9.22 -6.94
C PRO A 115 14.32 -9.47 -7.71
N VAL A 116 13.19 -8.86 -7.32
CA VAL A 116 11.87 -9.17 -7.89
C VAL A 116 11.46 -8.20 -8.99
N ASP A 117 11.60 -6.90 -8.78
CA ASP A 117 11.03 -5.85 -9.63
C ASP A 117 11.89 -4.59 -9.65
N ALA A 118 13.08 -4.69 -10.24
CA ALA A 118 14.09 -3.65 -10.20
C ALA A 118 13.68 -2.37 -10.93
N VAL A 119 12.80 -2.45 -11.94
CA VAL A 119 12.32 -1.25 -12.65
C VAL A 119 11.56 -0.29 -11.73
N MET A 120 10.96 -0.80 -10.66
CA MET A 120 10.26 0.02 -9.67
C MET A 120 11.20 0.92 -8.84
N LEU A 121 12.51 0.62 -8.84
CA LEU A 121 13.54 1.45 -8.19
C LEU A 121 13.84 2.75 -8.97
N ASN A 122 13.24 2.96 -10.14
CA ASN A 122 13.26 4.25 -10.82
C ASN A 122 12.36 5.31 -10.16
N LEU A 123 11.44 4.89 -9.28
CA LEU A 123 10.58 5.82 -8.53
C LEU A 123 11.36 6.57 -7.45
N SER A 124 10.81 7.69 -6.99
CA SER A 124 11.41 8.43 -5.88
C SER A 124 11.32 7.67 -4.56
N VAL A 125 12.45 7.19 -4.03
CA VAL A 125 12.53 6.47 -2.75
C VAL A 125 11.88 7.25 -1.59
N THR A 126 12.05 8.57 -1.58
CA THR A 126 11.52 9.43 -0.52
C THR A 126 10.00 9.49 -0.58
N ILE A 127 9.43 9.66 -1.78
CA ILE A 127 7.98 9.71 -1.93
C ILE A 127 7.37 8.34 -1.68
N PHE A 128 8.03 7.28 -2.14
CA PHE A 128 7.64 5.90 -1.86
C PHE A 128 7.57 5.61 -0.36
N ALA A 129 8.55 6.07 0.42
CA ALA A 129 8.52 5.98 1.87
C ALA A 129 7.37 6.78 2.50
N LEU A 130 7.12 8.01 2.03
CA LEU A 130 6.03 8.86 2.52
C LEU A 130 4.64 8.24 2.20
N ALA A 131 4.46 7.70 1.00
CA ALA A 131 3.23 7.04 0.61
C ALA A 131 2.96 5.81 1.49
N HIS A 132 4.00 5.07 1.87
CA HIS A 132 3.94 3.96 2.84
C HIS A 132 3.61 4.39 4.26
N LEU A 133 4.21 5.48 4.73
CA LEU A 133 3.86 6.10 6.01
C LEU A 133 2.37 6.46 6.05
N MET A 134 1.88 7.13 5.00
CA MET A 134 0.49 7.56 4.87
C MET A 134 -0.49 6.39 4.80
N TRP A 135 -0.15 5.34 4.04
CA TRP A 135 -0.93 4.10 4.00
C TRP A 135 -1.04 3.47 5.38
N GLY A 136 0.08 3.33 6.10
CA GLY A 136 0.10 2.76 7.43
C GLY A 136 -0.73 3.58 8.42
N ALA A 137 -0.60 4.90 8.40
CA ALA A 137 -1.42 5.80 9.22
C ALA A 137 -2.91 5.66 8.88
N ALA A 138 -3.26 5.56 7.60
CA ALA A 138 -4.63 5.35 7.14
C ALA A 138 -5.22 4.02 7.66
N LEU A 139 -4.43 2.93 7.71
CA LEU A 139 -4.88 1.69 8.34
C LEU A 139 -5.29 1.90 9.79
N GLY A 140 -4.49 2.66 10.55
CA GLY A 140 -4.79 2.95 11.94
C GLY A 140 -6.01 3.87 12.14
N LEU A 141 -6.37 4.67 11.14
CA LEU A 141 -7.60 5.46 11.11
C LEU A 141 -8.84 4.64 10.71
N LEU A 142 -8.68 3.66 9.83
CA LEU A 142 -9.79 2.92 9.22
C LEU A 142 -10.16 1.65 10.00
N LEU A 143 -9.20 0.99 10.64
CA LEU A 143 -9.46 -0.23 11.43
C LEU A 143 -10.02 0.11 12.82
N PRO A 144 -10.86 -0.75 13.40
CA PRO A 144 -11.33 -0.56 14.77
C PRO A 144 -10.20 -0.80 15.77
N ALA A 145 -10.14 0.03 16.82
CA ALA A 145 -9.28 -0.24 17.98
C ALA A 145 -9.86 -1.38 18.84
N ALA A 146 -9.02 -2.01 19.66
CA ALA A 146 -9.41 -3.16 20.47
C ALA A 146 -10.61 -2.84 21.40
N ALA A 147 -10.60 -1.68 22.05
CA ALA A 147 -11.69 -1.24 22.93
C ALA A 147 -13.03 -1.08 22.18
N GLN A 148 -13.00 -0.57 20.95
CA GLN A 148 -14.22 -0.42 20.12
C GLN A 148 -14.76 -1.78 19.67
N THR A 149 -13.89 -2.77 19.51
CA THR A 149 -14.29 -4.14 19.14
C THR A 149 -14.98 -4.82 20.33
N ALA A 150 -14.44 -4.66 21.55
CA ALA A 150 -15.00 -5.25 22.77
C ALA A 150 -16.43 -4.75 23.07
N VAL A 151 -16.70 -3.45 22.87
CA VAL A 151 -18.03 -2.85 23.06
C VAL A 151 -19.09 -3.48 22.15
N HIS A 152 -18.73 -3.90 20.93
CA HIS A 152 -19.67 -4.53 20.00
C HIS A 152 -19.91 -6.03 20.25
N THR A 153 -19.10 -6.69 21.08
CA THR A 153 -19.20 -8.13 21.34
C THR A 153 -19.84 -8.49 22.68
N SER A 154 -20.14 -7.51 23.53
CA SER A 154 -20.85 -7.75 24.80
C SER A 154 -22.34 -8.00 24.54
N PRO A 155 -22.92 -9.14 24.97
CA PRO A 155 -24.36 -9.32 24.97
C PRO A 155 -25.02 -8.37 25.98
N ALA A 156 -26.16 -7.80 25.59
CA ALA A 156 -27.01 -6.98 26.46
C ALA A 156 -27.68 -7.81 27.57
#